data_AF-A0A3A2Z295-F1
#
_entry.id   AF-A0A3A2Z295-F1
#
_cell.length_a   1.000
_cell.length_b   1.000
_cell.length_c   1.000
_cell.angle_alpha   90.00
_cell.angle_beta   90.00
_cell.angle_gamma   90.00
#
_symmetry.space_group_name_H-M   'P 1'
#
loop_
_entity.id
_entity.type
_entity.pdbx_description
1 polymer ?
#
loop_
_entity_poly.entity_id
_entity_poly.type
_entity_poly.pdbx_seq_one_letter_code
_entity_poly.pdbx_strand_id
1 'polypeptide(L)'
;GVILIWGLSAISWYTGYVYGQFKLRYPHVHSVADAGEILMGGFGRELMNLAQLLLCIFLMSSHILTFVKTLNTISEHATCSIVWGVVGLVVSFIGSLPRTMNKMYLMSCI
;
A
#
# COMPACT_ATOMS: atom_id res chain seq x y z
N GLY A 1 18.88 -1.45 -15.48
CA GLY A 1 17.53 -1.69 -14.92
C GLY A 1 17.45 -2.99 -14.15
N VAL A 2 17.79 -4.12 -14.76
CA VAL A 2 17.57 -5.48 -14.19
C VAL A 2 18.23 -5.72 -12.84
N ILE A 3 19.48 -5.28 -12.63
CA ILE A 3 20.20 -5.45 -11.36
C ILE A 3 19.47 -4.74 -10.20
N LEU A 4 18.91 -3.54 -10.45
CA LEU A 4 18.13 -2.79 -9.46
C LEU A 4 16.80 -3.49 -9.13
N ILE A 5 16.14 -4.06 -10.16
CA ILE A 5 14.89 -4.81 -9.98
C ILE A 5 15.11 -6.03 -9.08
N TRP A 6 16.18 -6.79 -9.32
CA TRP A 6 16.55 -7.92 -8.48
C TRP A 6 16.89 -7.49 -7.05
N GLY A 7 17.66 -6.40 -6.90
CA GLY A 7 18.01 -5.85 -5.58
C GLY A 7 16.78 -5.46 -4.76
N LEU A 8 15.88 -4.66 -5.33
CA LEU A 8 14.66 -4.23 -4.64
C LEU A 8 13.69 -5.39 -4.37
N SER A 9 13.60 -6.35 -5.29
CA SER A 9 12.77 -7.55 -5.11
C SER A 9 13.28 -8.43 -3.96
N ALA A 10 14.59 -8.63 -3.85
CA ALA A 10 15.19 -9.40 -2.77
C ALA A 10 14.95 -8.76 -1.40
N ILE A 11 15.07 -7.43 -1.31
CA ILE A 11 14.78 -6.68 -0.08
C ILE A 11 13.30 -6.81 0.29
N SER A 12 12.40 -6.61 -0.67
CA SER A 12 10.96 -6.75 -0.45
C SER A 12 10.57 -8.16 0.01
N TRP A 13 11.16 -9.19 -0.60
CA TRP A 13 10.97 -10.59 -0.20
C TRP A 13 11.43 -10.84 1.23
N TYR A 14 12.63 -10.35 1.58
CA TYR A 14 13.17 -10.50 2.93
C TYR A 14 12.28 -9.83 3.99
N THR A 15 11.79 -8.61 3.72
CA THR A 15 10.85 -7.93 4.62
C THR A 15 9.55 -8.71 4.78
N GLY A 16 9.01 -9.27 3.69
CA GLY A 16 7.81 -10.12 3.74
C GLY A 16 8.02 -11.39 4.56
N TYR A 17 9.19 -12.02 4.45
CA TYR A 17 9.54 -13.21 5.23
C TYR A 17 9.57 -12.91 6.74
N VAL A 18 10.24 -11.83 7.15
CA VAL A 18 10.30 -11.40 8.56
C VAL A 18 8.90 -11.04 9.08
N TYR A 19 8.09 -10.36 8.27
CA TYR A 19 6.71 -10.01 8.64
C TYR A 19 5.83 -11.25 8.85
N GLY A 20 6.00 -12.29 8.03
CA GLY A 20 5.31 -13.57 8.19
C GLY A 20 5.67 -14.29 9.49
N GLN A 21 6.97 -14.34 9.83
CA GLN A 21 7.42 -14.92 11.10
C GLN A 21 6.87 -14.16 12.31
N PHE A 22 6.81 -12.82 12.23
CA PHE A 22 6.24 -11.98 13.29
C PHE A 22 4.74 -12.27 13.49
N LYS A 23 3.98 -12.45 12.40
CA LYS A 23 2.55 -12.74 12.45
C LYS A 23 2.23 -14.12 13.03
N LEU A 24 3.06 -15.14 12.74
CA LEU A 24 2.93 -16.47 13.34
C LEU A 24 3.19 -16.45 14.86
N ARG A 25 4.08 -15.56 15.32
CA ARG A 25 4.40 -15.43 16.75
C ARG A 25 3.36 -14.61 17.52
N TYR A 26 2.77 -13.60 16.88
CA TYR A 26 1.79 -12.69 17.49
C TYR A 26 0.52 -12.58 16.63
N PRO A 27 -0.40 -13.57 16.71
CA PRO A 27 -1.60 -13.61 15.87
C PRO A 27 -2.62 -12.51 16.19
N HIS A 28 -2.47 -11.80 17.33
CA HIS A 28 -3.31 -10.66 17.69
C HIS A 28 -2.97 -9.39 16.89
N VAL A 29 -1.82 -9.35 16.21
CA VAL A 29 -1.33 -8.18 15.49
C VAL A 29 -1.97 -8.11 14.12
N HIS A 30 -2.99 -7.25 13.98
CA HIS A 30 -3.68 -7.02 12.72
C HIS A 30 -3.21 -5.77 11.96
N SER A 31 -2.43 -4.90 12.61
CA SER A 31 -1.95 -3.63 12.04
C SER A 31 -0.44 -3.45 12.28
N VAL A 32 0.24 -2.78 11.35
CA VAL A 32 1.65 -2.40 11.49
C VAL A 32 1.87 -1.50 12.72
N ALA A 33 0.85 -0.73 13.11
CA ALA A 33 0.87 0.08 14.33
C ALA A 33 0.94 -0.78 15.60
N ASP A 34 0.24 -1.92 15.62
CA ASP A 34 0.22 -2.86 16.74
C ASP A 34 1.55 -3.64 16.83
N ALA A 35 2.15 -3.96 15.67
CA ALA A 35 3.52 -4.48 15.61
C ALA A 35 4.54 -3.48 16.18
N GLY A 36 4.35 -2.18 15.89
CA GLY A 36 5.16 -1.10 16.44
C GLY A 36 5.04 -0.97 17.96
N GLU A 37 3.86 -1.26 18.52
CA GLU A 37 3.64 -1.28 19.97
C GLU A 37 4.46 -2.38 20.66
N ILE A 38 4.53 -3.57 20.07
CA ILE A 38 5.28 -4.71 20.63
C ILE A 38 6.79 -4.48 20.55
N LEU A 39 7.27 -3.85 19.47
CA LEU A 39 8.70 -3.66 19.21
C LEU A 39 9.30 -2.49 19.99
N MET A 40 8.57 -1.38 20.15
CA MET A 40 9.09 -0.14 20.74
C MET A 40 8.14 0.52 21.77
N GLY A 41 7.15 -0.21 22.28
CA GLY A 41 6.18 0.31 23.24
C GLY A 41 5.26 1.38 22.65
N GLY A 42 4.65 2.21 23.51
CA GLY A 42 3.67 3.21 23.10
C GLY A 42 4.18 4.23 22.07
N PHE A 43 5.46 4.59 22.10
CA PHE A 43 6.06 5.49 21.11
C PHE A 43 6.14 4.85 19.72
N GLY A 44 6.45 3.55 19.66
CA GLY A 44 6.50 2.80 18.41
C GLY A 44 5.16 2.71 17.70
N ARG A 45 4.07 2.65 18.46
CA ARG A 45 2.70 2.63 17.92
C ARG A 45 2.34 3.90 17.17
N GLU A 46 2.59 5.06 17.79
CA GLU A 46 2.27 6.36 17.19
C GLU A 46 3.08 6.56 15.89
N LEU A 47 4.38 6.28 15.95
CA LEU A 47 5.29 6.46 14.83
C LEU A 47 4.96 5.53 13.65
N MET A 48 4.75 4.23 13.90
CA MET A 48 4.41 3.27 12.85
C MET A 48 3.03 3.53 12.26
N ASN A 49 2.07 4.00 13.06
CA ASN A 49 0.76 4.40 12.57
C ASN A 49 0.86 5.61 11.62
N LEU A 50 1.61 6.65 12.02
CA LEU A 50 1.82 7.83 11.17
C LEU A 50 2.61 7.50 9.90
N ALA A 51 3.65 6.68 10.01
CA ALA A 51 4.44 6.24 8.85
C ALA A 51 3.59 5.44 7.85
N GLN A 52 2.76 4.52 8.33
CA GLN A 52 1.86 3.73 7.49
C GLN A 52 0.82 4.63 6.79
N LEU A 53 0.23 5.59 7.51
CA LEU A 53 -0.73 6.54 6.96
C LEU A 53 -0.10 7.37 5.83
N LEU A 54 1.08 7.96 6.09
CA LEU A 54 1.79 8.77 5.10
C LEU A 54 2.16 7.95 3.87
N LEU A 55 2.69 6.73 4.06
CA LEU A 55 3.02 5.83 2.96
C LEU A 55 1.80 5.55 2.08
N CYS A 56 0.64 5.27 2.69
CA CYS A 56 -0.61 5.05 1.95
C CYS A 56 -1.04 6.29 1.15
N ILE A 57 -0.94 7.50 1.72
CA ILE A 57 -1.30 8.74 1.01
C ILE A 57 -0.40 8.96 -0.21
N PHE A 58 0.92 8.83 -0.03
CA PHE A 58 1.88 9.02 -1.13
C PHE A 58 1.74 7.94 -2.21
N LEU A 59 1.51 6.68 -1.83
CA LEU A 59 1.30 5.59 -2.75
C LEU A 59 0.05 5.81 -3.60
N MET A 60 -1.08 6.17 -2.97
CA MET A 60 -2.33 6.44 -3.71
C MET A 60 -2.18 7.64 -4.66
N SER A 61 -1.46 8.68 -4.23
CA SER A 61 -1.16 9.84 -5.06
C SER A 61 -0.31 9.45 -6.28
N SER A 62 0.69 8.58 -6.09
CA SER A 62 1.54 8.07 -7.17
C SER A 62 0.72 7.31 -8.22
N HIS A 63 -0.22 6.47 -7.78
CA HIS A 63 -1.09 5.73 -8.70
C HIS A 63 -1.94 6.64 -9.59
N ILE A 64 -2.55 7.68 -9.02
CA ILE A 64 -3.37 8.64 -9.79
C ILE A 64 -2.49 9.39 -10.79
N LEU A 65 -1.30 9.85 -10.38
CA LEU A 65 -0.36 10.55 -11.27
C LEU A 65 0.08 9.67 -12.45
N THR A 66 0.42 8.40 -12.20
CA THR A 66 0.79 7.47 -13.26
C THR A 66 -0.39 7.21 -14.20
N PHE A 67 -1.60 7.02 -13.67
CA PHE A 67 -2.80 6.80 -14.47
C PHE A 67 -3.11 7.97 -15.40
N VAL A 68 -3.03 9.20 -14.88
CA VAL A 68 -3.19 10.43 -15.68
C VAL A 68 -2.14 10.49 -16.79
N LYS A 69 -0.88 10.20 -16.48
CA LYS A 69 0.20 10.24 -17.48
C LYS A 69 -0.02 9.22 -18.60
N THR A 70 -0.36 7.98 -18.23
CA THR A 70 -0.60 6.90 -19.21
C THR A 70 -1.80 7.20 -20.11
N LEU A 71 -2.91 7.69 -19.55
CA LEU A 71 -4.09 8.00 -20.38
C LEU A 71 -3.91 9.23 -21.26
N ASN A 72 -3.14 10.23 -20.81
CA ASN A 72 -2.75 11.35 -21.67
C ASN A 72 -1.88 10.90 -22.85
N THR A 73 -0.97 9.93 -22.65
CA THR A 73 -0.16 9.40 -23.75
C THR A 73 -0.97 8.57 -24.75
N ILE A 74 -1.99 7.83 -24.30
CA ILE A 74 -2.83 7.01 -25.17
C ILE A 74 -3.81 7.88 -25.98
N SER A 75 -4.29 8.98 -25.40
CA SER A 75 -5.34 9.82 -25.99
C SER A 75 -4.82 11.04 -26.75
N GLU A 76 -3.51 11.09 -27.06
CA GLU A 76 -2.84 12.21 -27.76
C GLU A 76 -3.26 13.61 -27.27
N HIS A 77 -3.39 13.80 -25.95
CA HIS A 77 -3.80 15.07 -25.33
C HIS A 77 -5.16 15.63 -25.82
N ALA A 78 -6.12 14.77 -26.19
CA ALA A 78 -7.45 15.21 -26.63
C ALA A 78 -8.25 15.99 -25.58
N THR A 79 -7.98 15.78 -24.28
CA THR A 79 -8.70 16.43 -23.16
C THR A 79 -7.75 16.91 -22.06
N CYS A 80 -8.20 17.82 -21.21
CA CYS A 80 -7.38 18.33 -20.11
C CYS A 80 -7.02 17.22 -19.09
N SER A 81 -5.79 17.25 -18.57
CA SER A 81 -5.25 16.25 -17.63
C SER A 81 -6.07 16.11 -16.34
N ILE A 82 -6.86 17.13 -16.00
CA ILE A 82 -7.77 17.12 -14.84
C ILE A 82 -8.88 16.09 -15.03
N VAL A 83 -9.43 15.97 -16.24
CA VAL A 83 -10.51 14.99 -16.53
C VAL A 83 -10.00 13.57 -16.36
N TRP A 84 -8.80 13.27 -16.87
CA TRP A 84 -8.16 11.98 -16.65
C TRP A 84 -7.86 11.71 -15.17
N GLY A 85 -7.58 12.76 -14.39
CA GLY A 85 -7.43 12.67 -12.93
C GLY A 85 -8.73 12.28 -12.23
N VAL A 86 -9.86 12.88 -12.61
CA VAL A 86 -11.18 12.54 -12.06
C VAL A 86 -11.56 11.11 -12.42
N VAL A 87 -11.33 10.67 -13.66
CA VAL A 87 -11.57 9.28 -14.08
C VAL A 87 -10.71 8.30 -13.26
N GLY A 88 -9.42 8.61 -13.08
CA GLY A 88 -8.51 7.81 -12.26
C GLY A 88 -8.93 7.73 -10.79
N LEU A 89 -9.45 8.83 -10.24
CA LEU A 89 -10.00 8.87 -8.89
C LEU A 89 -11.24 7.98 -8.77
N VAL A 90 -12.19 8.07 -9.70
CA VAL A 90 -13.42 7.25 -9.68
C VAL A 90 -13.08 5.76 -9.78
N VAL A 91 -12.21 5.38 -10.71
CA VAL A 91 -11.77 3.99 -10.87
C VAL A 91 -11.05 3.48 -9.62
N SER A 92 -10.14 4.29 -9.06
CA SER A 92 -9.41 3.93 -7.84
C SER A 92 -10.32 3.88 -6.60
N PHE A 93 -11.36 4.71 -6.55
CA PHE A 93 -12.35 4.72 -5.47
C PHE A 93 -13.20 3.45 -5.51
N ILE A 94 -13.67 3.04 -6.69
CA ILE A 94 -14.38 1.76 -6.89
C ILE A 94 -13.46 0.58 -6.56
N GLY A 95 -12.20 0.63 -6.96
CA GLY A 95 -11.20 -0.39 -6.62
C GLY A 95 -10.82 -0.43 -5.13
N SER A 96 -11.03 0.66 -4.40
CA SER A 96 -10.74 0.75 -2.95
C SER A 96 -11.95 0.39 -2.06
N LEU A 97 -13.18 0.49 -2.60
CA LEU A 97 -14.43 0.05 -1.97
C LEU A 97 -14.47 -1.43 -1.50
N PRO A 98 -13.81 -2.44 -2.12
CA PRO A 98 -13.78 -3.81 -1.58
C PRO A 98 -13.00 -3.95 -0.26
N ARG A 99 -12.57 -2.85 0.37
CA ARG A 99 -11.98 -2.80 1.71
C ARG A 99 -13.02 -2.93 2.85
N THR A 100 -14.25 -3.39 2.60
CA THR A 100 -15.05 -4.04 3.66
C THR A 100 -14.54 -5.47 3.84
N MET A 101 -13.58 -5.62 4.75
CA MET A 101 -12.79 -6.82 4.99
C MET A 101 -13.56 -7.96 5.67
N ASN A 102 -14.75 -8.33 5.19
CA ASN A 102 -15.49 -9.48 5.73
C ASN A 102 -14.78 -10.83 5.48
N LYS A 103 -13.72 -10.87 4.64
CA LYS A 103 -12.99 -12.10 4.28
C LYS A 103 -11.51 -12.11 4.67
N MET A 104 -10.97 -11.01 5.21
CA MET A 104 -9.53 -10.91 5.46
C MET A 104 -9.11 -11.51 6.82
N TYR A 105 -10.06 -11.74 7.73
CA TYR A 105 -9.82 -12.52 8.95
C TYR A 105 -9.48 -13.99 8.61
N LEU A 106 -10.11 -14.55 7.56
CA LEU A 106 -9.97 -15.96 7.19
C LEU A 106 -8.59 -16.29 6.61
N MET A 107 -7.94 -15.34 5.92
CA MET A 107 -6.57 -15.51 5.44
C MET A 107 -5.49 -15.21 6.49
N SER A 108 -5.84 -14.63 7.64
CA SER A 108 -4.89 -14.38 8.73
C SER A 108 -4.80 -15.55 9.72
N CYS A 109 -5.72 -16.51 9.62
CA CYS A 109 -5.85 -17.65 10.54
C CYS A 109 -5.41 -18.99 9.92
N ILE A 110 -4.97 -18.97 8.66
CA ILE A 110 -4.27 -20.05 7.94
C ILE A 110 -2.80 -19.62 7.81
#